data_AF-A0A7S3I0L4-F1
#
_entry.id   AF-A0A7S3I0L4-F1
#
_cell.length_a   1.000
_cell.length_b   1.000
_cell.length_c   1.000
_cell.angle_alpha   90.00
_cell.angle_beta   90.00
_cell.angle_gamma   90.00
#
_symmetry.space_group_name_H-M   'P 1'
#
loop_
_entity.id
_entity.type
_entity.pdbx_description
1 polymer ?
#
loop_
_entity_poly.entity_id
_entity_poly.type
_entity_poly.pdbx_seq_one_letter_code
_entity_poly.pdbx_strand_id
1 'polypeptide(L)'
;MSRDMAKAVWDQVIDNMPRDFTFVMTTGQDSFPKGSQVFLCYGRMTNREMLKRYGFCITNNKYNNMFIKLRLEVSDPDFKYRLFILQKFFSLDADKSRGGVQVSSRHFKVHYHHFNMKVLKFMKILSFNVKEDDISCIVETRSLSLEYISLQKLQKVYQDFLDQ
;
A
#
# COMPACT_ATOMS: atom_id res chain seq x y z
N MET A 1 30.90 0.53 -4.64
CA MET A 1 31.75 -0.64 -4.30
C MET A 1 31.54 -1.69 -5.38
N SER A 2 32.56 -2.09 -6.13
CA SER A 2 32.44 -3.18 -7.11
C SER A 2 32.31 -4.52 -6.38
N ARG A 3 31.68 -5.51 -7.01
CA ARG A 3 31.48 -6.86 -6.44
C ARG A 3 32.81 -7.50 -6.02
N ASP A 4 33.85 -7.30 -6.81
CA ASP A 4 35.17 -7.91 -6.60
C ASP A 4 35.88 -7.30 -5.39
N MET A 5 35.72 -5.99 -5.18
CA MET A 5 36.29 -5.31 -4.02
C MET A 5 35.58 -5.74 -2.72
N ALA A 6 34.26 -5.95 -2.75
CA ALA A 6 33.52 -6.45 -1.60
C ALA A 6 33.93 -7.88 -1.24
N LYS A 7 34.19 -8.73 -2.25
CA LYS A 7 34.67 -10.10 -2.06
C LYS A 7 36.09 -10.13 -1.48
N ALA A 8 37.01 -9.33 -2.01
CA ALA A 8 38.38 -9.26 -1.50
C ALA A 8 38.44 -8.85 -0.01
N VAL A 9 37.60 -7.88 0.39
CA VAL A 9 37.48 -7.49 1.81
C VAL A 9 36.91 -8.62 2.66
N TRP A 10 35.91 -9.34 2.16
CA TRP A 10 35.32 -10.49 2.87
C TRP A 10 36.35 -11.60 3.11
N ASP A 11 37.07 -12.00 2.07
CA ASP A 11 38.07 -13.07 2.13
C ASP A 11 39.21 -12.69 3.10
N GLN A 12 39.68 -11.42 3.06
CA GLN A 12 40.69 -10.93 4.01
C GLN A 12 40.22 -10.94 5.46
N VAL A 13 38.96 -10.63 5.73
CA VAL A 13 38.40 -10.67 7.09
C VAL A 13 38.24 -12.10 7.60
N ILE A 14 37.85 -13.03 6.73
CA ILE A 14 37.75 -14.47 7.05
C ILE A 14 39.13 -15.03 7.41
N ASP A 15 40.15 -14.76 6.60
CA ASP A 15 41.51 -15.31 6.80
C ASP A 15 42.17 -14.80 8.10
N ASN A 16 41.82 -13.59 8.53
CA ASN A 16 42.35 -12.99 9.76
C ASN A 16 41.50 -13.31 11.00
N MET A 17 40.44 -14.11 10.86
CA MET A 17 39.56 -14.44 11.97
C MET A 17 40.19 -15.54 12.84
N PRO A 18 40.32 -15.33 14.17
CA PRO A 18 40.80 -16.38 15.08
C PRO A 18 39.96 -17.65 14.97
N ARG A 19 40.58 -18.82 15.10
CA ARG A 19 39.86 -20.11 15.05
C ARG A 19 38.77 -20.23 16.13
N ASP A 20 38.95 -19.54 17.24
CA ASP A 20 38.05 -19.54 18.39
C ASP A 20 37.13 -18.31 18.40
N PHE A 21 37.00 -17.63 17.25
CA PHE A 21 36.18 -16.43 17.14
C PHE A 21 34.71 -16.77 17.41
N THR A 22 34.25 -16.37 18.58
CA THR A 22 32.86 -16.50 18.96
C THR A 22 32.11 -15.33 18.33
N PHE A 23 31.30 -15.60 17.31
CA PHE A 23 30.43 -14.58 16.72
C PHE A 23 29.34 -14.19 17.73
N VAL A 24 29.54 -13.06 18.41
CA VAL A 24 28.56 -12.51 19.35
C VAL A 24 27.63 -11.57 18.59
N MET A 25 26.42 -12.06 18.28
CA MET A 25 25.34 -11.17 17.86
C MET A 25 24.75 -10.48 19.08
N THR A 26 24.98 -9.17 19.20
CA THR A 26 24.29 -8.33 20.17
C THR A 26 22.97 -7.85 19.58
N THR A 27 21.89 -8.60 19.81
CA THR A 27 20.53 -8.07 19.69
C THR A 27 20.27 -7.24 20.94
N GLY A 28 19.77 -6.01 20.80
CA GLY A 28 19.29 -5.26 21.98
C GLY A 28 18.19 -6.04 22.71
N GLN A 29 18.05 -5.84 24.04
CA GLN A 29 17.05 -6.33 25.03
C GLN A 29 16.52 -7.78 24.99
N ASP A 30 16.48 -8.46 23.85
CA ASP A 30 15.92 -9.79 23.71
C ASP A 30 17.00 -10.85 23.99
N SER A 31 16.76 -11.66 25.02
CA SER A 31 17.56 -12.85 25.32
C SER A 31 16.85 -14.09 24.76
N PHE A 32 17.61 -14.99 24.14
CA PHE A 32 17.07 -16.19 23.51
C PHE A 32 17.52 -17.44 24.28
N PRO A 33 16.61 -18.39 24.60
CA PRO A 33 16.98 -19.64 25.25
C PRO A 33 17.97 -20.47 24.42
N LYS A 34 18.89 -21.18 25.07
CA LYS A 34 19.84 -22.09 24.42
C LYS A 34 19.09 -23.13 23.57
N GLY A 35 19.49 -23.29 22.31
CA GLY A 35 18.83 -24.17 21.34
C GLY A 35 17.76 -23.47 20.49
N SER A 36 17.49 -22.18 20.72
CA SER A 36 16.54 -21.41 19.90
C SER A 36 17.16 -20.97 18.58
N GLN A 37 16.32 -20.87 17.55
CA GLN A 37 16.68 -20.23 16.30
C GLN A 37 16.59 -18.72 16.44
N VAL A 38 17.68 -18.02 16.12
CA VAL A 38 17.73 -16.55 16.13
C VAL A 38 17.41 -16.03 14.74
N PHE A 39 16.37 -15.21 14.63
CA PHE A 39 15.95 -14.60 13.37
C PHE A 39 16.38 -13.13 13.31
N LEU A 40 16.75 -12.67 12.11
CA LEU A 40 17.05 -11.27 11.83
C LEU A 40 15.90 -10.60 11.08
N CYS A 41 15.69 -9.32 11.33
CA CYS A 41 14.73 -8.52 10.59
C CYS A 41 15.33 -8.12 9.22
N TYR A 42 14.74 -8.63 8.14
CA TYR A 42 15.12 -8.31 6.75
C TYR A 42 14.69 -6.89 6.29
N GLY A 43 14.04 -6.13 7.16
CA GLY A 43 13.53 -4.78 6.88
C GLY A 43 12.05 -4.73 6.52
N ARG A 44 11.60 -3.56 6.02
CA ARG A 44 10.19 -3.28 5.72
C ARG A 44 9.83 -3.72 4.30
N MET A 45 9.77 -5.03 4.05
CA MET A 45 9.53 -5.61 2.72
C MET A 45 8.18 -6.31 2.62
N THR A 46 7.55 -6.19 1.45
CA THR A 46 6.38 -7.01 1.10
C THR A 46 6.78 -8.46 0.81
N ASN A 47 5.85 -9.40 0.94
CA ASN A 47 6.07 -10.79 0.49
C ASN A 47 6.43 -10.85 -0.99
N ARG A 48 5.87 -9.97 -1.83
CA ARG A 48 6.25 -9.88 -3.24
C ARG A 48 7.73 -9.56 -3.42
N GLU A 49 8.27 -8.62 -2.65
CA GLU A 49 9.69 -8.25 -2.70
C GLU A 49 10.58 -9.33 -2.10
N MET A 50 10.17 -9.94 -0.97
CA MET A 50 10.91 -11.04 -0.35
C MET A 50 10.99 -12.25 -1.27
N LEU A 51 9.89 -12.62 -1.93
CA LEU A 51 9.86 -13.72 -2.87
C LEU A 51 10.77 -13.44 -4.07
N LYS A 52 10.74 -12.22 -4.61
CA LYS A 52 11.57 -11.82 -5.75
C LYS A 52 13.07 -11.79 -5.43
N ARG A 53 13.46 -11.36 -4.22
CA ARG A 53 14.87 -11.15 -3.85
C ARG A 53 15.51 -12.34 -3.16
N TYR A 54 14.74 -13.07 -2.34
CA TYR A 54 15.25 -14.11 -1.45
C TYR A 54 14.56 -15.47 -1.63
N GLY A 55 13.49 -15.55 -2.42
CA GLY A 55 12.82 -16.81 -2.74
C GLY A 55 11.88 -17.35 -1.66
N PHE A 56 11.47 -16.53 -0.68
CA PHE A 56 10.53 -16.94 0.37
C PHE A 56 9.47 -15.87 0.69
N CYS A 57 8.42 -16.29 1.38
CA CYS A 57 7.35 -15.43 1.92
C CYS A 57 7.16 -15.69 3.41
N ILE A 58 6.70 -14.70 4.17
CA ILE A 58 6.38 -14.85 5.59
C ILE A 58 4.85 -14.78 5.77
N THR A 59 4.31 -15.62 6.65
CA THR A 59 2.90 -15.55 7.06
C THR A 59 2.62 -14.25 7.82
N ASN A 60 1.44 -13.66 7.63
CA ASN A 60 1.00 -12.45 8.32
C ASN A 60 1.99 -11.26 8.25
N ASN A 61 2.67 -11.10 7.11
CA ASN A 61 3.59 -9.99 6.92
C ASN A 61 2.86 -8.63 6.95
N LYS A 62 3.11 -7.85 8.00
CA LYS A 62 2.50 -6.52 8.23
C LYS A 62 2.78 -5.48 7.14
N TYR A 63 3.83 -5.67 6.36
CA TYR A 63 4.20 -4.75 5.28
C TYR A 63 3.53 -5.09 3.95
N ASN A 64 2.79 -6.20 3.88
CA ASN A 64 2.04 -6.56 2.69
C ASN A 64 1.07 -5.46 2.29
N ASN A 65 0.91 -5.33 0.98
CA ASN A 65 -0.03 -4.43 0.37
C ASN A 65 -0.50 -5.00 -0.96
N MET A 66 -1.65 -4.52 -1.40
CA MET A 66 -2.27 -4.84 -2.67
C MET A 66 -2.70 -3.56 -3.38
N PHE A 67 -2.95 -3.64 -4.68
CA PHE A 67 -3.44 -2.52 -5.46
C PHE A 67 -4.86 -2.81 -5.93
N ILE A 68 -5.78 -1.90 -5.61
CA ILE A 68 -7.16 -1.96 -6.07
C ILE A 68 -7.38 -0.85 -7.10
N LYS A 69 -7.90 -1.19 -8.27
CA LYS A 69 -8.21 -0.24 -9.34
C LYS A 69 -9.69 0.11 -9.30
N LEU A 70 -10.02 1.32 -8.84
CA LEU A 70 -11.39 1.83 -8.88
C LEU A 70 -11.61 2.70 -10.10
N ARG A 71 -12.81 2.69 -10.68
CA ARG A 71 -13.17 3.48 -11.86
C ARG A 71 -14.43 4.30 -11.61
N LEU A 72 -14.46 5.52 -12.14
CA LEU A 72 -15.68 6.28 -12.34
C LEU A 72 -16.26 5.87 -13.71
N GLU A 73 -17.53 5.46 -13.72
CA GLU A 73 -18.19 5.03 -14.96
C GLU A 73 -18.71 6.23 -15.75
N VAL A 74 -18.60 6.17 -17.09
CA VAL A 74 -19.06 7.27 -17.98
C VAL A 74 -20.59 7.36 -18.04
N SER A 75 -21.29 6.29 -17.67
CA SER A 75 -22.75 6.20 -17.53
C SER A 75 -23.31 7.04 -16.38
N ASP A 76 -22.45 7.57 -15.51
CA ASP A 76 -22.85 8.37 -14.35
C ASP A 76 -23.47 9.71 -14.79
N PRO A 77 -24.70 10.05 -14.37
CA PRO A 77 -25.37 11.29 -14.77
C PRO A 77 -24.57 12.54 -14.36
N ASP A 78 -23.82 12.48 -13.26
CA ASP A 78 -23.03 13.59 -12.73
C ASP A 78 -21.53 13.42 -13.00
N PHE A 79 -21.16 12.64 -14.02
CA PHE A 79 -19.79 12.28 -14.36
C PHE A 79 -18.84 13.49 -14.41
N LYS A 80 -19.23 14.58 -15.09
CA LYS A 80 -18.40 15.78 -15.26
C LYS A 80 -18.05 16.43 -13.91
N TYR A 81 -19.03 16.51 -13.02
CA TYR A 81 -18.86 17.13 -11.71
C TYR A 81 -18.01 16.24 -10.79
N ARG A 82 -18.32 14.93 -10.74
CA ARG A 82 -17.54 13.95 -9.97
C ARG A 82 -16.10 13.86 -10.46
N LEU A 83 -15.87 13.90 -11.76
CA LEU A 83 -14.54 13.94 -12.35
C LEU A 83 -13.77 15.20 -11.94
N PHE A 84 -14.42 16.38 -11.97
CA PHE A 84 -13.82 17.63 -11.52
C PHE A 84 -13.39 17.56 -10.05
N ILE A 85 -14.27 17.06 -9.16
CA ILE A 85 -13.94 16.86 -7.75
C ILE A 85 -12.77 15.89 -7.59
N LEU A 86 -12.80 14.74 -8.27
CA LEU A 86 -11.72 13.76 -8.21
C LEU A 86 -10.38 14.36 -8.64
N GLN A 87 -10.36 15.15 -9.71
CA GLN A 87 -9.16 15.83 -10.17
C GLN A 87 -8.62 16.80 -9.12
N LYS A 88 -9.49 17.59 -8.48
CA LYS A 88 -9.11 18.53 -7.42
C LYS A 88 -8.63 17.84 -6.15
N PHE A 89 -9.35 16.82 -5.66
CA PHE A 89 -9.04 16.13 -4.41
C PHE A 89 -7.76 15.30 -4.46
N PHE A 90 -7.42 14.79 -5.65
CA PHE A 90 -6.29 13.90 -5.82
C PHE A 90 -5.14 14.53 -6.62
N SER A 91 -5.21 15.84 -6.85
CA SER A 91 -4.22 16.60 -7.61
C SER A 91 -3.86 15.91 -8.93
N LEU A 92 -4.87 15.47 -9.67
CA LEU A 92 -4.66 14.84 -10.97
C LEU A 92 -4.46 15.96 -11.98
N ASP A 93 -3.28 16.03 -12.58
CA ASP A 93 -3.05 16.93 -13.71
C ASP A 93 -3.97 16.52 -14.85
N ALA A 94 -4.72 17.49 -15.39
CA ALA A 94 -5.46 17.28 -16.62
C ALA A 94 -4.43 17.08 -17.72
N ASP A 95 -4.21 15.82 -18.10
CA ASP A 95 -3.17 15.44 -19.05
C ASP A 95 -3.57 15.96 -20.45
N LYS A 96 -3.22 17.22 -20.74
CA LYS A 96 -3.54 17.92 -22.01
C LYS A 96 -2.86 17.27 -23.22
N SER A 97 -1.90 16.38 -22.99
CA SER A 97 -1.02 15.79 -24.02
C SER A 97 -1.64 14.60 -24.77
N ARG A 98 -2.69 13.98 -24.22
CA ARG A 98 -3.40 12.85 -24.84
C ARG A 98 -4.86 13.25 -25.03
N GLY A 99 -5.22 13.64 -26.26
CA GLY A 99 -6.53 14.19 -26.64
C GLY A 99 -7.75 13.28 -26.47
N GLY A 100 -7.94 12.68 -25.31
CA GLY A 100 -9.07 11.86 -24.95
C GLY A 100 -9.02 11.55 -23.46
N VAL A 101 -10.16 11.69 -22.79
CA VAL A 101 -10.41 11.44 -21.36
C VAL A 101 -9.72 10.15 -20.87
N GLN A 102 -8.46 10.26 -20.45
CA GLN A 102 -7.72 9.27 -19.66
C GLN A 102 -7.54 9.97 -18.31
N VAL A 103 -8.28 9.69 -17.26
CA VAL A 103 -8.32 8.40 -16.57
C VAL A 103 -9.48 8.48 -15.56
N SER A 104 -10.54 7.73 -15.77
CA SER A 104 -11.57 7.53 -14.73
C SER A 104 -11.13 6.51 -13.68
N SER A 105 -9.97 5.85 -13.88
CA SER A 105 -9.51 4.72 -13.07
C SER A 105 -8.27 4.98 -12.22
N ARG A 106 -8.35 4.83 -10.91
CA ARG A 106 -7.23 5.03 -9.99
C ARG A 106 -6.81 3.76 -9.28
N HIS A 107 -5.50 3.54 -9.21
CA HIS A 107 -4.91 2.47 -8.42
C HIS A 107 -4.66 2.97 -7.00
N PHE A 108 -5.27 2.30 -6.03
CA PHE A 108 -5.08 2.56 -4.61
C PHE A 108 -4.25 1.46 -4.00
N LYS A 109 -3.16 1.83 -3.34
CA LYS A 109 -2.36 0.90 -2.54
C LYS A 109 -3.05 0.68 -1.20
N VAL A 110 -3.54 -0.53 -0.95
CA VAL A 110 -4.17 -0.95 0.31
C VAL A 110 -3.16 -1.75 1.12
N HIS A 111 -2.92 -1.32 2.35
CA HIS A 111 -1.94 -1.93 3.25
C HIS A 111 -2.62 -2.92 4.18
N TYR A 112 -1.91 -3.99 4.54
CA TYR A 112 -2.36 -4.95 5.52
C TYR A 112 -2.58 -4.26 6.89
N HIS A 113 -3.73 -4.53 7.52
CA HIS A 113 -4.21 -3.90 8.76
C HIS A 113 -4.39 -2.37 8.76
N HIS A 114 -4.30 -1.68 7.63
CA HIS A 114 -4.50 -0.24 7.59
C HIS A 114 -5.68 0.15 6.69
N PHE A 115 -6.68 0.80 7.29
CA PHE A 115 -7.85 1.26 6.57
C PHE A 115 -7.51 2.46 5.69
N ASN A 116 -7.78 2.33 4.39
CA ASN A 116 -7.37 3.33 3.42
C ASN A 116 -8.40 4.46 3.26
N MET A 117 -8.12 5.57 3.95
CA MET A 117 -8.90 6.82 3.85
C MET A 117 -9.07 7.34 2.42
N LYS A 118 -8.09 7.15 1.54
CA LYS A 118 -8.17 7.65 0.17
C LYS A 118 -9.20 6.88 -0.64
N VAL A 119 -9.33 5.58 -0.38
CA VAL A 119 -10.35 4.73 -1.01
C VAL A 119 -11.74 5.12 -0.49
N LEU A 120 -11.89 5.32 0.82
CA LEU A 120 -13.15 5.80 1.39
C LEU A 120 -13.57 7.15 0.80
N LYS A 121 -12.66 8.13 0.69
CA LYS A 121 -12.94 9.42 0.07
C LYS A 121 -13.36 9.28 -1.39
N PHE A 122 -12.73 8.38 -2.14
CA PHE A 122 -13.16 8.07 -3.51
C PHE A 122 -14.60 7.53 -3.54
N MET A 123 -14.95 6.61 -2.64
CA MET A 123 -16.32 6.07 -2.53
C MET A 123 -17.34 7.13 -2.09
N LYS A 124 -16.94 8.07 -1.23
CA LYS A 124 -17.76 9.24 -0.85
C LYS A 124 -18.07 10.09 -2.07
N ILE A 125 -17.07 10.42 -2.90
CA ILE A 125 -17.28 11.21 -4.13
C ILE A 125 -18.24 10.49 -5.10
N LEU A 126 -18.17 9.16 -5.20
CA LEU A 126 -19.09 8.37 -6.03
C LEU A 126 -20.51 8.28 -5.46
N SER A 127 -20.70 8.47 -4.16
CA SER A 127 -21.99 8.29 -3.48
C SER A 127 -22.67 9.60 -3.13
N PHE A 128 -21.93 10.70 -3.23
CA PHE A 128 -22.36 12.07 -2.96
C PHE A 128 -23.50 12.50 -3.89
N ASN A 129 -24.55 13.10 -3.32
CA ASN A 129 -25.63 13.70 -4.09
C ASN A 129 -25.23 15.13 -4.50
N VAL A 130 -24.93 15.32 -5.78
CA VAL A 130 -24.42 16.59 -6.31
C VAL A 130 -25.39 17.77 -6.13
N LYS A 131 -26.70 17.51 -5.98
CA LYS A 131 -27.72 18.56 -5.87
C LYS A 131 -28.00 19.00 -4.44
N GLU A 132 -27.87 18.08 -3.49
CA GLU A 132 -28.36 18.28 -2.12
C GLU A 132 -27.21 18.39 -1.11
N ASP A 133 -26.12 17.67 -1.34
CA ASP A 133 -25.00 17.63 -0.42
C ASP A 133 -24.01 18.76 -0.71
N ASP A 134 -23.35 19.24 0.34
CA ASP A 134 -22.28 20.24 0.23
C ASP A 134 -20.90 19.55 0.20
N ILE A 135 -19.93 20.15 -0.49
CA ILE A 135 -18.60 19.52 -0.71
C ILE A 135 -17.90 19.19 0.62
N SER A 136 -18.21 19.95 1.67
CA SER A 136 -17.76 19.72 3.04
C SER A 136 -18.04 18.29 3.53
N CYS A 137 -19.15 17.66 3.10
CA CYS A 137 -19.52 16.28 3.45
C CYS A 137 -18.54 15.21 2.94
N ILE A 138 -17.74 15.52 1.90
CA ILE A 138 -16.72 14.61 1.37
C ILE A 138 -15.45 14.65 2.25
N VAL A 139 -15.14 15.83 2.79
CA VAL A 139 -13.93 16.07 3.61
C VAL A 139 -14.17 15.67 5.05
N GLU A 140 -15.30 16.08 5.61
CA GLU A 140 -15.62 15.96 7.02
C GLU A 140 -16.51 14.74 7.28
N THR A 141 -16.35 14.12 8.46
CA THR A 141 -17.23 13.05 8.97
C THR A 141 -18.53 13.60 9.55
N ARG A 142 -19.10 14.65 8.92
CA ARG A 142 -20.36 15.26 9.39
C ARG A 142 -21.60 14.57 8.83
N SER A 143 -21.51 13.99 7.62
CA SER A 143 -22.61 13.23 7.02
C SER A 143 -22.44 11.73 7.31
N LEU A 144 -23.08 11.29 8.40
CA LEU A 144 -23.09 9.88 8.81
C LEU A 144 -23.76 8.98 7.76
N SER A 145 -24.79 9.48 7.07
CA SER A 145 -25.50 8.75 6.02
C SER A 145 -24.61 8.48 4.81
N LEU A 146 -23.91 9.53 4.31
CA LEU A 146 -22.98 9.39 3.20
C LEU A 146 -21.82 8.44 3.56
N GLU A 147 -21.31 8.55 4.79
CA GLU A 147 -20.25 7.69 5.29
C GLU A 147 -20.68 6.22 5.37
N TYR A 148 -21.87 5.95 5.91
CA TYR A 148 -22.42 4.61 5.97
C TYR A 148 -22.59 3.98 4.58
N ILE A 149 -23.22 4.70 3.64
CA ILE A 149 -23.40 4.23 2.26
C ILE A 149 -22.06 3.98 1.59
N SER A 150 -21.09 4.88 1.79
CA SER A 150 -19.75 4.76 1.21
C SER A 150 -18.99 3.56 1.77
N LEU A 151 -19.16 3.26 3.06
CA LEU A 151 -18.57 2.08 3.71
C LEU A 151 -19.22 0.78 3.21
N GLN A 152 -20.53 0.73 3.05
CA GLN A 152 -21.21 -0.44 2.46
C GLN A 152 -20.73 -0.71 1.03
N LYS A 153 -20.64 0.33 0.20
CA LYS A 153 -20.08 0.17 -1.16
C LYS A 153 -18.62 -0.24 -1.14
N LEU A 154 -17.82 0.29 -0.20
CA LEU A 154 -16.42 -0.09 -0.05
C LEU A 154 -16.27 -1.56 0.35
N GLN A 155 -17.10 -2.03 1.27
CA GLN A 155 -17.14 -3.44 1.67
C GLN A 155 -17.45 -4.33 0.46
N LYS A 156 -18.46 -3.95 -0.35
CA LYS A 156 -18.78 -4.66 -1.59
C LYS A 156 -17.60 -4.72 -2.55
N VAL A 157 -16.91 -3.60 -2.77
CA VAL A 157 -15.71 -3.56 -3.64
C VAL A 157 -14.61 -4.51 -3.15
N TYR A 158 -14.40 -4.63 -1.84
CA TYR A 158 -13.42 -5.57 -1.30
C TYR A 158 -13.87 -7.01 -1.45
N GLN A 159 -15.16 -7.30 -1.26
CA GLN A 159 -15.71 -8.63 -1.49
C GLN A 159 -15.56 -9.05 -2.95
N ASP A 160 -15.99 -8.18 -3.88
CA ASP A 160 -15.87 -8.40 -5.33
C ASP A 160 -14.40 -8.57 -5.78
N PHE A 161 -13.44 -7.95 -5.06
CA PHE A 161 -12.01 -8.10 -5.35
C PHE A 161 -11.44 -9.41 -4.83
N LEU A 162 -11.97 -9.97 -3.74
CA LEU A 162 -11.54 -11.23 -3.16
C LEU A 162 -12.13 -12.45 -3.89
N ASP A 163 -13.31 -12.28 -4.48
CA ASP A 163 -14.01 -13.32 -5.23
C ASP A 163 -13.53 -13.47 -6.71
N GLN A 164 -12.60 -12.60 -7.14
CA GLN A 164 -11.94 -12.63 -8.47
C GLN A 164 -10.69 -13.50 -8.46
#